data_AF-A0A8J2FB36-F1
#
_entry.id   AF-A0A8J2FB36-F1
#
_cell.length_a   1.000
_cell.length_b   1.000
_cell.length_c   1.000
_cell.angle_alpha   90.00
_cell.angle_beta   90.00
_cell.angle_gamma   90.00
#
_symmetry.space_group_name_H-M   'P 1'
#
loop_
_entity.id
_entity.type
_entity.pdbx_description
1 polymer ?
#
loop_
_entity_poly.entity_id
_entity_poly.type
_entity_poly.pdbx_seq_one_letter_code
_entity_poly.pdbx_strand_id
1 'polypeptide(L)'
;MAQQSKADTTVGAGRHVASRSQQAAEDLEKLELLKKGCVFLKISYRAHPRLVNLYSSLFYNNATTSCVHHGMPEAMLEFSQLSSWSHLRTNPDFPFLFHHVEGKEDRDYDSPSWFNTEEIEVVWSYLQSLFNEFGEEAQFWNQQSQTAYTGFLKPENVGVIAPYHKQVQKLKERRNLRGRELHVTAPSTLKIGTVENFQGQENDVIFMSTVRSRFLEEVKQDLRMTLGFVGSRQRLNVALSRARKLLVIVGNAKLLSQDRSWNVLLRIACRCGAVRGGLREDDLIEHQKSKTVEEFDKELLHQQDDATDFFANCDLPWRNEEQI
;
A
#
# COMPACT_ATOMS: atom_id res chain seq x y z
N MET A 1 48.52 -34.56 -15.82
CA MET A 1 47.31 -35.42 -15.96
C MET A 1 46.28 -34.89 -14.98
N ALA A 2 45.27 -34.22 -15.54
CA ALA A 2 44.15 -33.65 -14.80
C ALA A 2 43.10 -34.73 -14.53
N GLN A 3 42.43 -34.66 -13.38
CA GLN A 3 41.04 -35.07 -13.26
C GLN A 3 40.41 -34.43 -12.01
N GLN A 4 39.46 -33.53 -12.26
CA GLN A 4 38.48 -33.02 -11.33
C GLN A 4 37.12 -32.98 -12.08
N SER A 5 36.03 -33.11 -11.32
CA SER A 5 34.62 -32.86 -11.67
C SER A 5 33.82 -34.00 -12.33
N LYS A 6 32.78 -34.45 -11.61
CA LYS A 6 31.44 -34.74 -12.12
C LYS A 6 30.50 -34.99 -10.94
N ALA A 7 29.83 -33.93 -10.48
CA ALA A 7 28.55 -34.00 -9.77
C ALA A 7 28.02 -32.57 -9.64
N ASP A 8 27.14 -32.16 -10.55
CA ASP A 8 26.03 -31.23 -10.26
C ASP A 8 25.32 -30.83 -11.56
N THR A 9 24.22 -31.51 -11.88
CA THR A 9 23.27 -31.03 -12.90
C THR A 9 21.89 -31.64 -12.66
N THR A 10 21.20 -31.25 -11.58
CA THR A 10 19.77 -31.64 -11.43
C THR A 10 18.89 -30.72 -10.57
N VAL A 11 19.34 -29.54 -10.14
CA VAL A 11 18.53 -28.64 -9.27
C VAL A 11 17.89 -27.46 -10.03
N GLY A 12 18.28 -27.19 -11.28
CA GLY A 12 17.84 -26.03 -12.06
C GLY A 12 16.50 -26.17 -12.83
N ALA A 13 16.01 -27.39 -13.07
CA ALA A 13 14.86 -27.60 -13.96
C ALA A 13 13.48 -27.40 -13.28
N GLY A 14 13.39 -27.59 -11.96
CA GLY A 14 12.11 -27.55 -11.24
C GLY A 14 11.52 -26.15 -10.99
N ARG A 15 12.36 -25.10 -10.93
CA ARG A 15 11.93 -23.73 -10.55
C ARG A 15 11.44 -22.89 -11.74
N HIS A 16 11.95 -23.12 -12.95
CA HIS A 16 11.46 -22.44 -14.16
C HIS A 16 10.05 -22.89 -14.59
N VAL A 17 9.64 -24.08 -14.18
CA VAL A 17 8.30 -24.62 -14.45
C VAL A 17 7.26 -23.95 -13.57
N ALA A 18 7.59 -23.61 -12.31
CA ALA A 18 6.66 -23.04 -11.34
C ALA A 18 6.24 -21.58 -11.64
N SER A 19 7.16 -20.74 -12.12
CA SER A 19 6.83 -19.35 -12.49
C SER A 19 6.11 -19.25 -13.84
N ARG A 20 6.49 -20.09 -14.81
CA ARG A 20 5.73 -20.28 -16.06
C ARG A 20 4.35 -20.84 -15.78
N SER A 21 4.19 -21.70 -14.78
CA SER A 21 2.87 -22.24 -14.42
C SER A 21 1.93 -21.23 -13.77
N GLN A 22 2.44 -20.23 -13.03
CA GLN A 22 1.59 -19.18 -12.46
C GLN A 22 1.13 -18.17 -13.53
N GLN A 23 2.04 -17.70 -14.38
CA GLN A 23 1.70 -16.81 -15.49
C GLN A 23 0.76 -17.51 -16.48
N ALA A 24 1.05 -18.77 -16.84
CA ALA A 24 0.19 -19.56 -17.70
C ALA A 24 -1.17 -19.85 -17.05
N ALA A 25 -1.26 -19.99 -15.73
CA ALA A 25 -2.52 -20.16 -15.02
C ALA A 25 -3.37 -18.88 -15.04
N GLU A 26 -2.76 -17.71 -14.83
CA GLU A 26 -3.45 -16.41 -14.92
C GLU A 26 -3.89 -16.11 -16.37
N ASP A 27 -3.05 -16.43 -17.36
CA ASP A 27 -3.38 -16.29 -18.78
C ASP A 27 -4.46 -17.30 -19.23
N LEU A 28 -4.44 -18.53 -18.70
CA LEU A 28 -5.51 -19.52 -18.89
C LEU A 28 -6.82 -19.08 -18.24
N GLU A 29 -6.78 -18.47 -17.05
CA GLU A 29 -7.97 -17.92 -16.39
C GLU A 29 -8.55 -16.75 -17.20
N LYS A 30 -7.71 -15.84 -17.72
CA LYS A 30 -8.14 -14.79 -18.67
C LYS A 30 -8.73 -15.37 -19.95
N LEU A 31 -8.13 -16.41 -20.52
CA LEU A 31 -8.65 -17.12 -21.71
C LEU A 31 -9.96 -17.84 -21.42
N GLU A 32 -10.13 -18.43 -20.23
CA GLU A 32 -11.39 -19.04 -19.79
C GLU A 32 -12.49 -18.02 -19.54
N LEU A 33 -12.16 -16.85 -18.98
CA LEU A 33 -13.09 -15.74 -18.79
C LEU A 33 -13.56 -15.16 -20.13
N LEU A 34 -12.65 -15.02 -21.10
CA LEU A 34 -12.99 -14.62 -22.46
C LEU A 34 -13.86 -15.67 -23.16
N LYS A 35 -13.60 -16.97 -22.96
CA LYS A 35 -14.45 -18.07 -23.44
C LYS A 35 -15.84 -18.08 -22.78
N LYS A 36 -15.97 -17.52 -21.57
CA LYS A 36 -17.25 -17.36 -20.84
C LYS A 36 -17.98 -16.06 -21.19
N GLY A 37 -17.48 -15.24 -22.11
CA GLY A 37 -18.09 -13.97 -22.49
C GLY A 37 -17.95 -12.86 -21.44
N CYS A 38 -16.99 -12.98 -20.50
CA CYS A 38 -16.76 -11.95 -19.49
C CYS A 38 -16.04 -10.74 -20.11
N VAL A 39 -16.59 -9.54 -19.89
CA VAL A 39 -16.01 -8.28 -20.33
C VAL A 39 -15.14 -7.69 -19.23
N PHE A 40 -13.86 -7.44 -19.52
CA PHE A 40 -12.96 -6.77 -18.59
C PHE A 40 -13.10 -5.24 -18.73
N LEU A 41 -13.52 -4.58 -17.66
CA LEU A 41 -13.61 -3.12 -17.60
C LEU A 41 -12.22 -2.53 -17.32
N LYS A 42 -11.65 -1.84 -18.31
CA LYS A 42 -10.29 -1.31 -18.24
C LYS A 42 -10.18 0.01 -17.48
N ILE A 43 -11.22 0.84 -17.47
CA ILE A 43 -11.16 2.19 -16.93
C ILE A 43 -11.66 2.21 -15.48
N SER A 44 -10.84 2.75 -14.58
CA SER A 44 -11.18 3.00 -13.19
C SER A 44 -11.48 4.49 -12.96
N TYR A 45 -12.60 4.76 -12.31
CA TYR A 45 -13.03 6.11 -11.90
C TYR A 45 -12.88 6.32 -10.38
N ARG A 46 -12.31 5.34 -9.67
CA ARG A 46 -12.40 5.24 -8.21
C ARG A 46 -11.40 6.15 -7.50
N ALA A 47 -10.16 6.18 -7.97
CA ALA A 47 -9.04 6.66 -7.17
C ALA A 47 -8.09 7.58 -7.95
N HIS A 48 -7.23 8.27 -7.22
CA HIS A 48 -6.14 9.06 -7.76
C HIS A 48 -5.29 8.22 -8.75
N PRO A 49 -4.90 8.76 -9.92
CA PRO A 49 -4.19 7.99 -10.96
C PRO A 49 -2.96 7.22 -10.45
N ARG A 50 -2.17 7.84 -9.57
CA ARG A 50 -1.00 7.19 -8.94
C ARG A 50 -1.37 5.97 -8.07
N LEU A 51 -2.51 5.99 -7.37
CA LEU A 51 -3.01 4.82 -6.65
C LEU A 51 -3.52 3.74 -7.60
N VAL A 52 -4.24 4.14 -8.66
CA VAL A 52 -4.71 3.21 -9.71
C VAL A 52 -3.54 2.48 -10.34
N ASN A 53 -2.51 3.21 -10.75
CA ASN A 53 -1.29 2.64 -11.33
C ASN A 53 -0.59 1.69 -10.34
N LEU A 54 -0.56 2.05 -9.05
CA LEU A 54 0.06 1.23 -8.01
C LEU A 54 -0.59 -0.17 -7.89
N TYR A 55 -1.91 -0.27 -7.73
CA TYR A 55 -2.56 -1.59 -7.63
C TYR A 55 -2.75 -2.26 -9.00
N SER A 56 -2.92 -1.50 -10.09
CA SER A 56 -3.03 -2.05 -11.44
C SER A 56 -1.76 -2.79 -11.86
N SER A 57 -0.61 -2.20 -11.57
CA SER A 57 0.69 -2.78 -11.88
C SER A 57 1.00 -4.02 -11.01
N LEU A 58 0.54 -4.05 -9.75
CA LEU A 58 0.74 -5.19 -8.85
C LEU A 58 -0.16 -6.40 -9.14
N PHE A 59 -1.40 -6.19 -9.59
CA PHE A 59 -2.42 -7.26 -9.67
C PHE A 59 -3.09 -7.43 -11.02
N TYR A 60 -2.96 -6.47 -11.93
CA TYR A 60 -3.70 -6.44 -13.19
C TYR A 60 -2.81 -6.31 -14.43
N ASN A 61 -1.48 -6.40 -14.28
CA ASN A 61 -0.49 -6.24 -15.37
C ASN A 61 -0.78 -4.97 -16.19
N ASN A 62 -1.02 -3.85 -15.50
CA ASN A 62 -1.34 -2.55 -16.11
C ASN A 62 -2.61 -2.54 -16.99
N ALA A 63 -3.46 -3.57 -16.94
CA ALA A 63 -4.67 -3.66 -17.74
C ALA A 63 -5.75 -2.66 -17.30
N THR A 64 -5.68 -2.18 -16.06
CA THR A 64 -6.59 -1.16 -15.51
C THR A 64 -5.92 0.21 -15.54
N THR A 65 -6.58 1.20 -16.14
CA THR A 65 -6.08 2.58 -16.22
C THR A 65 -7.04 3.54 -15.51
N SER A 66 -6.53 4.67 -15.03
CA SER A 66 -7.40 5.74 -14.51
C SER A 66 -8.15 6.41 -15.65
N CYS A 67 -9.40 6.84 -15.43
CA CYS A 67 -10.02 7.81 -16.32
C CYS A 67 -9.25 9.13 -16.22
N VAL A 68 -8.82 9.72 -17.33
CA VAL A 68 -8.21 11.07 -17.39
C VAL A 68 -8.83 11.91 -18.53
N HIS A 69 -9.78 11.34 -19.29
CA HIS A 69 -10.45 12.06 -20.38
C HIS A 69 -11.51 13.03 -19.83
N HIS A 70 -11.42 14.29 -20.25
CA HIS A 70 -12.24 15.46 -19.87
C HIS A 70 -11.84 16.25 -18.61
N GLY A 71 -10.55 16.26 -18.27
CA GLY A 71 -10.02 17.05 -17.15
C GLY A 71 -9.54 16.16 -16.01
N MET A 72 -8.91 16.78 -15.01
CA MET A 72 -8.36 16.07 -13.86
C MET A 72 -9.47 15.28 -13.15
N PRO A 73 -9.24 14.00 -12.78
CA PRO A 73 -10.20 13.23 -12.01
C PRO A 73 -10.62 13.99 -10.74
N GLU A 74 -11.88 13.90 -10.33
CA GLU A 74 -12.37 14.53 -9.10
C GLU A 74 -11.48 14.19 -7.89
N ALA A 75 -11.10 12.91 -7.76
CA ALA A 75 -10.19 12.45 -6.72
C ALA A 75 -8.80 13.13 -6.76
N MET A 76 -8.34 13.59 -7.93
CA MET A 76 -7.08 14.32 -8.09
C MET A 76 -7.21 15.78 -7.67
N LEU A 77 -8.32 16.44 -8.04
CA LEU A 77 -8.63 17.80 -7.58
C LEU A 77 -8.80 17.83 -6.06
N GLU A 78 -9.49 16.85 -5.49
CA GLU A 78 -9.68 16.78 -4.04
C GLU A 78 -8.41 16.33 -3.29
N PHE A 79 -7.58 15.45 -3.89
CA PHE A 79 -6.28 15.10 -3.31
C PHE A 79 -5.32 16.30 -3.24
N SER A 80 -5.41 17.25 -4.17
CA SER A 80 -4.59 18.48 -4.13
C SER A 80 -4.75 19.26 -2.80
N GLN A 81 -5.86 19.08 -2.08
CA GLN A 81 -6.05 19.66 -0.76
C GLN A 81 -5.29 18.87 0.31
N LEU A 82 -5.27 17.53 0.20
CA LEU A 82 -4.57 16.62 1.12
C LEU A 82 -3.05 16.54 0.89
N SER A 83 -2.54 16.94 -0.28
CA SER A 83 -1.10 16.90 -0.60
C SER A 83 -0.26 17.78 0.35
N SER A 84 -0.88 18.78 0.95
CA SER A 84 -0.28 19.66 1.96
C SER A 84 -0.08 18.99 3.34
N TRP A 85 -0.58 17.75 3.52
CA TRP A 85 -0.50 17.04 4.80
C TRP A 85 0.96 16.94 5.26
N SER A 86 1.20 17.34 6.51
CA SER A 86 2.55 17.45 7.08
C SER A 86 3.38 16.16 6.97
N HIS A 87 2.73 15.00 6.94
CA HIS A 87 3.37 13.70 6.80
C HIS A 87 3.73 13.30 5.35
N LEU A 88 3.20 13.98 4.32
CA LEU A 88 3.52 13.75 2.91
C LEU A 88 4.61 14.68 2.35
N ARG A 89 5.17 15.58 3.16
CA ARG A 89 6.14 16.62 2.72
C ARG A 89 7.32 16.14 1.88
N THR A 90 7.72 14.87 1.99
CA THR A 90 8.81 14.30 1.18
C THR A 90 8.42 14.02 -0.27
N ASN A 91 7.12 13.83 -0.54
CA ASN A 91 6.56 13.74 -1.89
C ASN A 91 5.05 14.09 -1.83
N PRO A 92 4.69 15.37 -1.88
CA PRO A 92 3.31 15.82 -1.69
C PRO A 92 2.37 15.32 -2.80
N ASP A 93 2.89 15.06 -3.99
CA ASP A 93 2.09 14.62 -5.14
C ASP A 93 1.83 13.11 -5.13
N PHE A 94 2.45 12.35 -4.20
CA PHE A 94 2.30 10.91 -4.15
C PHE A 94 1.31 10.51 -3.02
N PRO A 95 0.09 10.06 -3.38
CA PRO A 95 -1.01 9.78 -2.44
C PRO A 95 -0.84 8.48 -1.63
N PHE A 96 0.40 8.10 -1.32
CA PHE A 96 0.71 6.89 -0.59
C PHE A 96 1.80 7.16 0.45
N LEU A 97 1.67 6.55 1.62
CA LEU A 97 2.65 6.60 2.69
C LEU A 97 2.78 5.23 3.35
N PHE A 98 4.01 4.75 3.51
CA PHE A 98 4.31 3.58 4.34
C PHE A 98 5.08 3.98 5.60
N HIS A 99 4.60 3.61 6.78
CA HIS A 99 5.30 3.81 8.05
C HIS A 99 5.82 2.47 8.58
N HIS A 100 7.15 2.33 8.64
CA HIS A 100 7.80 1.16 9.22
C HIS A 100 7.74 1.15 10.75
N VAL A 101 7.17 0.09 11.32
CA VAL A 101 7.06 -0.11 12.76
C VAL A 101 7.58 -1.50 13.12
N GLU A 102 8.61 -1.56 13.96
CA GLU A 102 9.11 -2.81 14.59
C GLU A 102 8.39 -3.06 15.92
N GLY A 103 7.05 -3.02 15.88
CA GLY A 103 6.21 -3.26 17.06
C GLY A 103 6.20 -4.73 17.46
N LYS A 104 5.63 -5.06 18.63
CA LYS A 104 5.50 -6.46 19.06
C LYS A 104 4.05 -6.90 18.88
N GLU A 105 3.85 -7.93 18.05
CA GLU A 105 2.55 -8.59 17.95
C GLU A 105 2.24 -9.37 19.23
N ASP A 106 1.01 -9.26 19.71
CA ASP A 106 0.52 -9.94 20.90
C ASP A 106 -0.90 -10.50 20.67
N ARG A 107 -1.37 -11.33 21.60
CA ARG A 107 -2.69 -11.96 21.58
C ARG A 107 -3.20 -12.13 23.00
N ASP A 108 -4.49 -11.90 23.18
CA ASP A 108 -5.13 -12.16 24.46
C ASP A 108 -5.27 -13.68 24.67
N TYR A 109 -5.29 -14.12 25.94
CA TYR A 109 -5.40 -15.55 26.28
C TYR A 109 -6.66 -16.21 25.71
N ASP A 110 -7.75 -15.45 25.61
CA ASP A 110 -9.07 -15.88 25.14
C ASP A 110 -9.28 -15.71 23.64
N SER A 111 -8.29 -15.22 22.90
CA SER A 111 -8.42 -14.92 21.47
C SER A 111 -7.24 -15.44 20.64
N PRO A 112 -7.49 -16.20 19.57
CA PRO A 112 -6.43 -16.62 18.65
C PRO A 112 -5.98 -15.50 17.70
N SER A 113 -6.61 -14.31 17.75
CA SER A 113 -6.34 -13.19 16.85
C SER A 113 -5.26 -12.27 17.40
N TRP A 114 -4.37 -11.82 16.51
CA TRP A 114 -3.26 -10.94 16.83
C TRP A 114 -3.66 -9.46 16.87
N PHE A 115 -2.88 -8.69 17.61
CA PHE A 115 -2.88 -7.23 17.60
C PHE A 115 -1.46 -6.70 17.80
N ASN A 116 -1.24 -5.43 17.49
CA ASN A 116 0.03 -4.75 17.63
C ASN A 116 -0.24 -3.33 18.13
N THR A 117 0.15 -3.04 19.37
CA THR A 117 -0.19 -1.79 20.05
C THR A 117 0.59 -0.62 19.48
N GLU A 118 1.84 -0.81 19.10
CA GLU A 118 2.68 0.23 18.50
C GLU A 118 2.10 0.68 17.15
N GLU A 119 1.64 -0.25 16.32
CA GLU A 119 0.93 0.11 15.09
C GLU A 119 -0.37 0.88 15.35
N ILE A 120 -1.13 0.52 16.40
CA ILE A 120 -2.36 1.25 16.79
C ILE A 120 -2.03 2.70 17.14
N GLU A 121 -0.98 2.93 17.93
CA GLU A 121 -0.59 4.27 18.34
C GLU A 121 -0.12 5.12 17.14
N VAL A 122 0.63 4.53 16.20
CA VAL A 122 1.03 5.23 14.97
C VAL A 122 -0.19 5.59 14.13
N VAL A 123 -1.10 4.63 13.87
CA VAL A 123 -2.35 4.89 13.14
C VAL A 123 -3.15 6.00 13.83
N TRP A 124 -3.27 5.95 15.15
CA TRP A 124 -4.01 6.97 15.90
C TRP A 124 -3.37 8.36 15.79
N SER A 125 -2.04 8.44 15.90
CA SER A 125 -1.31 9.71 15.76
C SER A 125 -1.52 10.34 14.38
N TYR A 126 -1.56 9.53 13.32
CA TYR A 126 -1.84 10.02 11.97
C TYR A 126 -3.29 10.43 11.78
N LEU A 127 -4.25 9.71 12.36
CA LEU A 127 -5.65 10.14 12.34
C LEU A 127 -5.81 11.50 13.03
N GLN A 128 -5.16 11.71 14.17
CA GLN A 128 -5.17 13.00 14.87
C GLN A 128 -4.57 14.12 14.01
N SER A 129 -3.37 13.91 13.44
CA SER A 129 -2.75 14.90 12.56
C SER A 129 -3.63 15.20 11.35
N LEU A 130 -4.19 14.18 10.69
CA LEU A 130 -5.03 14.36 9.51
C LEU A 130 -6.30 15.16 9.82
N PHE A 131 -7.02 14.85 10.90
CA PHE A 131 -8.22 15.59 11.27
C PHE A 131 -7.91 16.99 11.83
N ASN A 132 -6.77 17.18 12.49
CA ASN A 132 -6.35 18.53 12.89
C ASN A 132 -6.04 19.43 11.68
N GLU A 133 -5.52 18.85 10.60
CA GLU A 133 -5.14 19.59 9.40
C GLU A 133 -6.31 19.76 8.39
N PHE A 134 -7.24 18.79 8.31
CA PHE A 134 -8.27 18.77 7.26
C PHE A 134 -9.68 18.47 7.77
N GLY A 135 -9.87 18.20 9.06
CA GLY A 135 -11.14 17.81 9.64
C GLY A 135 -12.20 18.91 9.61
N GLU A 136 -13.47 18.54 9.63
CA GLU A 136 -14.59 19.50 9.56
C GLU A 136 -14.61 20.55 10.69
N GLU A 137 -14.02 20.26 11.85
CA GLU A 137 -13.88 21.22 12.96
C GLU A 137 -12.59 22.06 12.86
N ALA A 138 -11.67 21.72 11.96
CA ALA A 138 -10.44 22.47 11.76
C ALA A 138 -10.79 23.84 11.17
N GLN A 139 -10.48 24.92 11.90
CA GLN A 139 -10.71 26.29 11.46
C GLN A 139 -9.39 26.94 11.08
N PHE A 140 -9.30 27.38 9.82
CA PHE A 140 -8.14 28.08 9.32
C PHE A 140 -8.52 29.47 8.83
N TRP A 141 -7.67 30.43 9.14
CA TRP A 141 -7.77 31.77 8.58
C TRP A 141 -7.00 31.86 7.27
N ASN A 142 -7.68 32.11 6.16
CA ASN A 142 -7.01 32.43 4.90
C ASN A 142 -6.73 33.94 4.86
N GLN A 143 -5.45 34.32 4.96
CA GLN A 143 -5.05 35.72 4.95
C GLN A 143 -5.31 36.42 3.60
N GLN A 144 -5.25 35.67 2.49
CA GLN A 144 -5.40 36.21 1.14
C GLN A 144 -6.85 36.42 0.74
N SER A 145 -7.76 35.52 1.14
CA SER A 145 -9.20 35.70 0.92
C SER A 145 -9.91 36.40 2.08
N GLN A 146 -9.23 36.64 3.21
CA GLN A 146 -9.81 37.17 4.45
C GLN A 146 -11.06 36.41 4.92
N THR A 147 -11.05 35.08 4.75
CA THR A 147 -12.16 34.22 5.15
C THR A 147 -11.67 33.06 6.01
N ALA A 148 -12.49 32.70 7.00
CA ALA A 148 -12.33 31.44 7.71
C ALA A 148 -12.84 30.32 6.79
N TYR A 149 -12.01 29.31 6.55
CA TYR A 149 -12.47 28.06 5.94
C TYR A 149 -12.42 26.95 6.98
N THR A 150 -13.46 26.12 6.97
CA THR A 150 -13.50 24.87 7.73
C THR A 150 -12.85 23.78 6.91
N GLY A 151 -12.20 22.81 7.56
CA GLY A 151 -11.78 21.60 6.87
C GLY A 151 -12.99 20.86 6.27
N PHE A 152 -12.70 19.92 5.37
CA PHE A 152 -13.71 19.22 4.58
C PHE A 152 -13.82 17.74 4.93
N LEU A 153 -12.84 17.19 5.65
CA LEU A 153 -12.73 15.77 5.90
C LEU A 153 -13.59 15.37 7.10
N LYS A 154 -14.61 14.55 6.85
CA LYS A 154 -15.45 13.97 7.90
C LYS A 154 -14.92 12.60 8.31
N PRO A 155 -15.26 12.11 9.52
CA PRO A 155 -14.79 10.79 9.94
C PRO A 155 -15.27 9.65 9.03
N GLU A 156 -16.45 9.77 8.43
CA GLU A 156 -16.99 8.82 7.44
C GLU A 156 -16.19 8.76 6.13
N ASN A 157 -15.44 9.82 5.78
CA ASN A 157 -14.56 9.82 4.62
C ASN A 157 -13.27 9.03 4.87
N VAL A 158 -13.00 8.62 6.11
CA VAL A 158 -11.78 7.91 6.51
C VAL A 158 -12.11 6.48 6.93
N GLY A 159 -11.31 5.53 6.45
CA GLY A 159 -11.39 4.13 6.83
C GLY A 159 -10.10 3.63 7.47
N VAL A 160 -10.21 2.77 8.48
CA VAL A 160 -9.09 2.03 9.06
C VAL A 160 -9.32 0.53 8.84
N ILE A 161 -8.38 -0.09 8.13
CA ILE A 161 -8.41 -1.49 7.76
C ILE A 161 -7.35 -2.24 8.55
N ALA A 162 -7.72 -3.38 9.14
CA ALA A 162 -6.76 -4.30 9.72
C ALA A 162 -7.15 -5.76 9.44
N PRO A 163 -6.18 -6.64 9.17
CA PRO A 163 -6.46 -8.04 8.79
C PRO A 163 -6.91 -8.92 9.96
N TYR A 164 -6.72 -8.46 11.20
CA TYR A 164 -7.01 -9.24 12.41
C TYR A 164 -8.16 -8.61 13.21
N HIS A 165 -9.13 -9.45 13.62
CA HIS A 165 -10.31 -9.00 14.36
C HIS A 165 -9.94 -8.32 15.69
N LYS A 166 -8.92 -8.82 16.39
CA LYS A 166 -8.46 -8.23 17.65
C LYS A 166 -7.83 -6.85 17.46
N GLN A 167 -7.08 -6.64 16.36
CA GLN A 167 -6.60 -5.31 15.99
C GLN A 167 -7.76 -4.34 15.74
N VAL A 168 -8.77 -4.78 14.97
CA VAL A 168 -9.98 -3.99 14.71
C VAL A 168 -10.72 -3.65 16.01
N GLN A 169 -10.85 -4.61 16.92
CA GLN A 169 -11.46 -4.40 18.24
C GLN A 169 -10.69 -3.33 19.02
N LYS A 170 -9.36 -3.46 19.16
CA LYS A 170 -8.55 -2.49 19.93
C LYS A 170 -8.54 -1.10 19.30
N LEU A 171 -8.56 -0.99 17.97
CA LEU A 171 -8.73 0.29 17.27
C LEU A 171 -10.10 0.93 17.56
N LYS A 172 -11.18 0.13 17.62
CA LYS A 172 -12.51 0.62 18.02
C LYS A 172 -12.55 1.03 19.49
N GLU A 173 -11.92 0.28 20.38
CA GLU A 173 -11.76 0.65 21.79
C GLU A 173 -10.99 1.96 21.94
N ARG A 174 -9.86 2.10 21.23
CA ARG A 174 -9.08 3.34 21.16
C ARG A 174 -9.93 4.52 20.70
N ARG A 175 -10.76 4.33 19.67
CA ARG A 175 -11.73 5.34 19.20
C ARG A 175 -12.79 5.68 20.23
N ASN A 176 -13.35 4.70 20.92
CA ASN A 176 -14.37 4.94 21.94
C ASN A 176 -13.80 5.69 23.15
N LEU A 177 -12.55 5.40 23.54
CA LEU A 177 -11.89 6.02 24.69
C LEU A 177 -11.30 7.40 24.36
N ARG A 178 -10.69 7.55 23.19
CA ARG A 178 -9.86 8.71 22.83
C ARG A 178 -10.35 9.45 21.59
N GLY A 179 -11.54 9.13 21.08
CA GLY A 179 -12.12 9.75 19.88
C GLY A 179 -12.29 11.27 19.95
N ARG A 180 -12.44 11.83 21.16
CA ARG A 180 -12.47 13.30 21.37
C ARG A 180 -11.17 13.99 20.96
N GLU A 181 -10.06 13.27 20.98
CA GLU A 181 -8.76 13.80 20.57
C GLU A 181 -8.59 13.90 19.06
N LEU A 182 -9.56 13.41 18.29
CA LEU A 182 -9.60 13.60 16.83
C LEU A 182 -10.18 14.96 16.45
N HIS A 183 -10.82 15.69 17.39
CA HIS A 183 -11.45 16.99 17.12
C HIS A 183 -12.41 16.94 15.92
N VAL A 184 -13.38 16.02 15.99
CA VAL A 184 -14.41 15.80 14.96
C VAL A 184 -15.76 15.57 15.63
N THR A 185 -16.85 15.91 14.93
CA THR A 185 -18.20 15.95 15.53
C THR A 185 -18.72 14.58 15.92
N ALA A 186 -18.44 13.56 15.09
CA ALA A 186 -18.93 12.20 15.27
C ALA A 186 -17.81 11.17 15.08
N PRO A 187 -16.87 11.01 16.04
CA PRO A 187 -15.76 10.07 15.90
C PRO A 187 -16.21 8.63 15.67
N SER A 188 -17.42 8.27 16.12
CA SER A 188 -18.00 6.93 15.95
C SER A 188 -18.30 6.56 14.50
N THR A 189 -18.44 7.54 13.58
CA THR A 189 -18.65 7.30 12.14
C THR A 189 -17.36 6.96 11.40
N LEU A 190 -16.18 7.15 12.03
CA LEU A 190 -14.91 6.63 11.53
C LEU A 190 -15.01 5.11 11.38
N LYS A 191 -14.90 4.65 10.13
CA LYS A 191 -15.09 3.25 9.81
C LYS A 191 -13.83 2.45 10.15
N ILE A 192 -13.97 1.45 11.02
CA ILE A 192 -12.86 0.56 11.41
C ILE A 192 -13.32 -0.89 11.20
N GLY A 193 -12.56 -1.67 10.43
CA GLY A 193 -12.98 -3.01 10.05
C GLY A 193 -11.90 -3.88 9.40
N THR A 194 -12.27 -5.12 9.12
CA THR A 194 -11.43 -6.05 8.37
C THR A 194 -11.50 -5.77 6.87
N VAL A 195 -10.58 -6.37 6.08
CA VAL A 195 -10.60 -6.23 4.62
C VAL A 195 -11.96 -6.66 4.04
N GLU A 196 -12.56 -7.72 4.58
CA GLU A 196 -13.88 -8.21 4.18
C GLU A 196 -14.98 -7.16 4.46
N ASN A 197 -14.90 -6.43 5.58
CA ASN A 197 -15.86 -5.35 5.90
C ASN A 197 -15.73 -4.14 4.96
N PHE A 198 -14.68 -4.06 4.15
CA PHE A 198 -14.45 -2.99 3.18
C PHE A 198 -14.68 -3.44 1.73
N GLN A 199 -15.04 -4.71 1.49
CA GLN A 199 -15.35 -5.17 0.15
C GLN A 199 -16.54 -4.40 -0.44
N GLY A 200 -16.34 -3.82 -1.63
CA GLY A 200 -17.37 -3.03 -2.31
C GLY A 200 -17.57 -1.60 -1.76
N GLN A 201 -16.85 -1.23 -0.70
CA GLN A 201 -16.86 0.13 -0.15
C GLN A 201 -15.57 0.86 -0.50
N GLU A 202 -15.59 2.18 -0.44
CA GLU A 202 -14.44 3.05 -0.68
C GLU A 202 -14.48 4.25 0.27
N ASN A 203 -13.31 4.77 0.59
CA ASN A 203 -13.15 5.95 1.43
C ASN A 203 -12.11 6.87 0.80
N ASP A 204 -12.21 8.16 1.09
CA ASP A 204 -11.26 9.15 0.60
C ASP A 204 -9.85 8.88 1.12
N VAL A 205 -9.75 8.56 2.41
CA VAL A 205 -8.49 8.18 3.05
C VAL A 205 -8.60 6.81 3.68
N ILE A 206 -7.62 5.94 3.43
CA ILE A 206 -7.52 4.63 4.07
C ILE A 206 -6.22 4.56 4.87
N PHE A 207 -6.35 4.18 6.14
CA PHE A 207 -5.27 3.69 6.97
C PHE A 207 -5.31 2.16 7.00
N MET A 208 -4.17 1.51 6.88
CA MET A 208 -4.05 0.07 7.03
C MET A 208 -2.98 -0.27 8.07
N SER A 209 -3.33 -1.09 9.06
CA SER A 209 -2.37 -1.71 9.98
C SER A 209 -2.16 -3.16 9.57
N THR A 210 -0.90 -3.59 9.45
CA THR A 210 -0.55 -4.95 9.00
C THR A 210 -0.39 -5.94 10.15
N VAL A 211 -0.17 -5.43 11.38
CA VAL A 211 -0.09 -6.13 12.66
C VAL A 211 1.15 -7.00 12.86
N ARG A 212 1.47 -7.84 11.87
CA ARG A 212 2.54 -8.83 12.01
C ARG A 212 3.91 -8.17 11.95
N SER A 213 4.79 -8.58 12.85
CA SER A 213 6.11 -8.03 13.07
C SER A 213 7.17 -9.06 13.49
N ARG A 214 6.80 -10.33 13.75
CA ARG A 214 7.79 -11.39 14.05
C ARG A 214 8.47 -11.94 12.80
N PHE A 215 9.80 -12.04 12.86
CA PHE A 215 10.63 -12.62 11.80
C PHE A 215 10.53 -14.15 11.75
N LEU A 216 10.73 -14.70 10.55
CA LEU A 216 10.69 -16.14 10.30
C LEU A 216 11.72 -16.94 11.09
N GLU A 217 12.89 -16.38 11.37
CA GLU A 217 13.93 -17.10 12.10
C GLU A 217 13.51 -17.45 13.54
N GLU A 218 12.58 -16.67 14.11
CA GLU A 218 12.01 -16.88 15.43
C GLU A 218 10.78 -17.81 15.42
N VAL A 219 10.30 -18.19 14.24
CA VAL A 219 9.07 -18.97 14.04
C VAL A 219 9.41 -20.16 13.16
N LYS A 220 9.42 -21.37 13.73
CA LYS A 220 9.56 -22.65 12.98
C LYS A 220 8.33 -22.96 12.09
N GLN A 221 7.80 -21.95 11.38
CA GLN A 221 6.61 -22.04 10.53
C GLN A 221 6.89 -21.37 9.18
N ASP A 222 6.25 -21.89 8.14
CA ASP A 222 6.33 -21.35 6.78
C ASP A 222 5.97 -19.85 6.70
N LEU A 223 6.61 -19.15 5.76
CA LEU A 223 6.36 -17.73 5.43
C LEU A 223 4.86 -17.38 5.31
N ARG A 224 4.07 -18.28 4.71
CA ARG A 224 2.61 -18.10 4.58
C ARG A 224 1.88 -18.11 5.93
N MET A 225 2.34 -18.89 6.91
CA MET A 225 1.76 -18.90 8.26
C MET A 225 2.21 -17.67 9.06
N THR A 226 3.45 -17.21 8.86
CA THR A 226 4.01 -16.04 9.53
C THR A 226 3.40 -14.73 9.04
N LEU A 227 3.23 -14.55 7.72
CA LEU A 227 2.50 -13.41 7.17
C LEU A 227 0.97 -13.56 7.36
N GLY A 228 0.50 -14.80 7.40
CA GLY A 228 -0.91 -15.14 7.58
C GLY A 228 -1.79 -14.41 6.56
N PHE A 229 -2.75 -13.67 7.07
CA PHE A 229 -3.73 -12.91 6.29
C PHE A 229 -3.09 -11.82 5.39
N VAL A 230 -1.92 -11.31 5.80
CA VAL A 230 -1.19 -10.23 5.11
C VAL A 230 -0.53 -10.71 3.83
N GLY A 231 -0.22 -12.01 3.72
CA GLY A 231 0.34 -12.62 2.52
C GLY A 231 -0.69 -12.94 1.42
N SER A 232 -1.98 -12.62 1.62
CA SER A 232 -3.00 -12.86 0.58
C SER A 232 -2.97 -11.74 -0.46
N ARG A 233 -2.53 -12.08 -1.67
CA ARG A 233 -2.49 -11.17 -2.83
C ARG A 233 -3.86 -10.55 -3.13
N GLN A 234 -4.95 -11.33 -3.04
CA GLN A 234 -6.31 -10.82 -3.28
C GLN A 234 -6.72 -9.80 -2.23
N ARG A 235 -6.40 -10.04 -0.95
CA ARG A 235 -6.75 -9.12 0.13
C ARG A 235 -5.92 -7.85 0.12
N LEU A 236 -4.64 -7.96 -0.23
CA LEU A 236 -3.80 -6.78 -0.47
C LEU A 236 -4.39 -5.93 -1.60
N ASN A 237 -4.79 -6.53 -2.72
CA ASN A 237 -5.46 -5.80 -3.80
C ASN A 237 -6.73 -5.09 -3.33
N VAL A 238 -7.59 -5.78 -2.56
CA VAL A 238 -8.78 -5.15 -1.98
C VAL A 238 -8.39 -3.95 -1.12
N ALA A 239 -7.44 -4.12 -0.18
CA ALA A 239 -7.00 -3.06 0.72
C ALA A 239 -6.42 -1.83 -0.03
N LEU A 240 -5.52 -2.05 -1.00
CA LEU A 240 -4.91 -0.99 -1.80
C LEU A 240 -5.93 -0.24 -2.66
N SER A 241 -6.98 -0.92 -3.12
CA SER A 241 -8.03 -0.33 -3.96
C SER A 241 -9.20 0.29 -3.20
N ARG A 242 -9.13 0.40 -1.86
CA ARG A 242 -10.17 1.06 -1.05
C ARG A 242 -10.00 2.57 -0.95
N ALA A 243 -8.79 3.07 -1.13
CA ALA A 243 -8.46 4.48 -1.03
C ALA A 243 -8.79 5.23 -2.33
N ARG A 244 -9.57 6.31 -2.25
CA ARG A 244 -9.81 7.21 -3.38
C ARG A 244 -8.72 8.27 -3.51
N LYS A 245 -8.32 8.91 -2.41
CA LYS A 245 -7.43 10.08 -2.40
C LYS A 245 -6.09 9.80 -1.75
N LEU A 246 -6.05 9.14 -0.59
CA LEU A 246 -4.82 8.89 0.16
C LEU A 246 -4.82 7.50 0.80
N LEU A 247 -3.70 6.80 0.69
CA LEU A 247 -3.47 5.51 1.34
C LEU A 247 -2.27 5.60 2.31
N VAL A 248 -2.48 5.21 3.56
CA VAL A 248 -1.42 5.12 4.57
C VAL A 248 -1.35 3.71 5.11
N ILE A 249 -0.20 3.07 5.01
CA ILE A 249 0.04 1.73 5.56
C ILE A 249 1.04 1.82 6.70
N VAL A 250 0.75 1.14 7.81
CA VAL A 250 1.60 1.02 8.99
C VAL A 250 1.94 -0.45 9.18
N GLY A 251 3.22 -0.78 9.30
CA GLY A 251 3.62 -2.17 9.41
C GLY A 251 5.12 -2.44 9.46
N ASN A 252 5.50 -3.68 9.73
CA ASN A 252 6.89 -4.09 9.71
C ASN A 252 7.37 -4.39 8.27
N ALA A 253 7.92 -3.37 7.60
CA ALA A 253 8.53 -3.50 6.26
C ALA A 253 9.49 -4.69 6.11
N LYS A 254 10.34 -4.97 7.10
CA LYS A 254 11.35 -6.04 6.99
C LYS A 254 10.67 -7.41 6.89
N LEU A 255 9.63 -7.65 7.70
CA LEU A 255 8.80 -8.85 7.58
C LEU A 255 8.02 -8.87 6.26
N LEU A 256 7.31 -7.78 5.94
CA LEU A 256 6.46 -7.69 4.75
C LEU A 256 7.26 -7.88 3.46
N SER A 257 8.50 -7.39 3.42
CA SER A 257 9.38 -7.50 2.26
C SER A 257 9.69 -8.94 1.86
N GLN A 258 9.41 -9.94 2.71
CA GLN A 258 9.52 -11.36 2.39
C GLN A 258 8.49 -11.81 1.35
N ASP A 259 7.31 -11.18 1.33
CA ASP A 259 6.32 -11.38 0.27
C ASP A 259 6.64 -10.51 -0.94
N ARG A 260 6.47 -11.09 -2.12
CA ARG A 260 6.86 -10.45 -3.38
C ARG A 260 6.03 -9.20 -3.70
N SER A 261 4.72 -9.23 -3.48
CA SER A 261 3.86 -8.08 -3.78
C SER A 261 4.14 -6.93 -2.81
N TRP A 262 4.36 -7.25 -1.53
CA TRP A 262 4.80 -6.28 -0.54
C TRP A 262 6.19 -5.72 -0.82
N ASN A 263 7.16 -6.54 -1.23
CA ASN A 263 8.51 -6.09 -1.57
C ASN A 263 8.48 -5.02 -2.67
N VAL A 264 7.73 -5.28 -3.75
CA VAL A 264 7.56 -4.31 -4.86
C VAL A 264 6.92 -3.01 -4.35
N LEU A 265 5.82 -3.12 -3.59
CA LEU A 265 5.14 -1.96 -3.00
C LEU A 265 6.08 -1.11 -2.12
N LEU A 266 6.87 -1.76 -1.26
CA LEU A 266 7.81 -1.09 -0.34
C LEU A 266 8.97 -0.43 -1.09
N ARG A 267 9.50 -1.05 -2.16
CA ARG A 267 10.52 -0.45 -3.00
C ARG A 267 10.00 0.80 -3.70
N ILE A 268 8.79 0.73 -4.28
CA ILE A 268 8.13 1.92 -4.85
C ILE A 268 7.99 3.01 -3.79
N ALA A 269 7.55 2.66 -2.57
CA ALA A 269 7.45 3.63 -1.48
C ALA A 269 8.79 4.30 -1.15
N CYS A 270 9.86 3.52 -1.01
CA CYS A 270 11.20 4.03 -0.70
C CYS A 270 11.69 4.98 -1.80
N ARG A 271 11.56 4.56 -3.06
CA ARG A 271 11.96 5.33 -4.24
C ARG A 271 11.15 6.61 -4.38
N CYS A 272 9.86 6.59 -4.11
CA CYS A 272 9.04 7.80 -4.13
C CYS A 272 9.22 8.69 -2.89
N GLY A 273 10.12 8.39 -1.95
CA GLY A 273 10.27 9.15 -0.70
C GLY A 273 9.03 9.06 0.21
N ALA A 274 8.17 8.07 -0.02
CA ALA A 274 6.87 7.87 0.59
C ALA A 274 6.94 6.97 1.82
N VAL A 275 8.03 7.07 2.59
CA VAL A 275 8.33 6.22 3.74
C VAL A 275 8.61 7.01 5.02
N ARG A 276 8.24 6.42 6.16
CA ARG A 276 8.48 6.91 7.53
C ARG A 276 8.92 5.75 8.43
N GLY A 277 9.32 6.06 9.66
CA GLY A 277 9.79 5.05 10.61
C GLY A 277 11.22 4.57 10.36
N GLY A 278 12.05 5.40 9.71
CA GLY A 278 13.47 5.12 9.51
C GLY A 278 13.80 4.08 8.43
N LEU A 279 12.81 3.59 7.68
CA LEU A 279 12.98 2.60 6.63
C LEU A 279 13.89 3.09 5.49
N ARG A 280 14.85 2.26 5.09
CA ARG A 280 15.67 2.43 3.89
C ARG A 280 15.42 1.27 2.92
N GLU A 281 15.70 1.49 1.62
CA GLU A 281 15.56 0.42 0.62
C GLU A 281 16.48 -0.78 0.93
N ASP A 282 17.67 -0.52 1.50
CA ASP A 282 18.64 -1.54 1.91
C ASP A 282 18.16 -2.44 3.06
N ASP A 283 17.15 -2.01 3.83
CA ASP A 283 16.54 -2.83 4.89
C ASP A 283 15.59 -3.90 4.33
N LEU A 284 15.24 -3.81 3.04
CA LEU A 284 14.32 -4.73 2.37
C LEU A 284 15.05 -5.94 1.84
N ILE A 285 14.40 -7.11 1.91
CA ILE A 285 14.99 -8.35 1.41
C ILE A 285 15.26 -8.26 -0.10
N GLU A 286 16.46 -8.67 -0.48
CA GLU A 286 16.82 -8.90 -1.88
C GLU A 286 16.17 -10.20 -2.37
N HIS A 287 14.99 -10.09 -2.97
CA HIS A 287 14.50 -11.16 -3.83
C HIS A 287 15.36 -11.19 -5.07
N GLN A 288 16.01 -12.33 -5.37
CA GLN A 288 16.76 -12.55 -6.61
C GLN A 288 16.02 -11.89 -7.77
N LYS A 289 16.61 -10.79 -8.31
CA LYS A 289 16.07 -9.88 -9.33
C LYS A 289 14.97 -10.55 -10.16
N SER A 290 13.73 -10.43 -9.70
CA SER A 290 12.62 -11.16 -10.31
C SER A 290 12.40 -10.55 -11.70
N LYS A 291 12.32 -11.39 -12.73
CA LYS A 291 12.03 -10.95 -14.12
C LYS A 291 10.86 -9.99 -14.21
N THR A 292 9.90 -10.08 -13.30
CA THR A 292 8.75 -9.17 -13.26
C THR A 292 9.06 -7.80 -12.68
N VAL A 293 10.09 -7.61 -11.85
CA VAL A 293 10.57 -6.27 -11.48
C VAL A 293 11.26 -5.63 -12.69
N GLU A 294 12.06 -6.40 -13.45
CA GLU A 294 12.68 -5.91 -14.69
C GLU A 294 11.68 -5.70 -15.83
N GLU A 295 10.65 -6.55 -15.95
CA GLU A 295 9.55 -6.41 -16.91
C GLU A 295 8.60 -5.28 -16.48
N PHE A 296 8.41 -5.05 -15.18
CA PHE A 296 7.71 -3.88 -14.63
C PHE A 296 8.48 -2.61 -14.91
N ASP A 297 9.80 -2.60 -14.66
CA ASP A 297 10.69 -1.49 -15.05
C ASP A 297 10.62 -1.26 -16.57
N LYS A 298 10.54 -2.31 -17.40
CA LYS A 298 10.44 -2.20 -18.88
C LYS A 298 9.05 -1.81 -19.40
N GLU A 299 7.95 -2.29 -18.82
CA GLU A 299 6.57 -1.92 -19.20
C GLU A 299 6.26 -0.47 -18.86
N LEU A 300 6.79 0.01 -17.73
CA LEU A 300 6.71 1.41 -17.30
C LEU A 300 7.56 2.34 -18.19
N LEU A 301 8.56 1.78 -18.89
CA LEU A 301 9.42 2.47 -19.87
C LEU A 301 8.93 2.36 -21.32
N HIS A 302 7.89 1.56 -21.63
CA HIS A 302 7.38 1.36 -22.99
C HIS A 302 5.99 1.95 -23.24
N GLN A 303 5.27 2.39 -22.19
CA GLN A 303 4.02 3.10 -22.34
C GLN A 303 4.23 4.61 -22.27
N GLN A 304 4.38 5.17 -23.48
CA GLN A 304 4.28 6.58 -23.87
C GLN A 304 5.56 7.42 -23.71
N ASP A 305 5.80 8.24 -24.73
CA ASP A 305 6.82 9.29 -24.86
C ASP A 305 6.77 10.37 -23.75
N ASP A 306 5.98 10.13 -22.70
CA ASP A 306 5.84 10.90 -21.47
C ASP A 306 6.28 10.06 -20.24
N ALA A 307 7.17 9.08 -20.42
CA ALA A 307 7.95 8.50 -19.32
C ALA A 307 8.80 9.59 -18.63
N THR A 308 9.18 10.64 -19.36
CA THR A 308 9.71 11.89 -18.82
C THR A 308 8.72 12.62 -17.91
N ASP A 309 7.41 12.41 -18.00
CA ASP A 309 6.42 13.14 -17.20
C ASP A 309 5.98 12.39 -15.93
N PHE A 310 6.03 11.05 -15.93
CA PHE A 310 5.87 10.24 -14.70
C PHE A 310 7.16 10.16 -13.88
N PHE A 311 8.33 10.16 -14.54
CA PHE A 311 9.65 10.02 -13.90
C PHE A 311 10.53 11.27 -13.85
N ALA A 312 10.36 12.33 -14.67
CA ALA A 312 11.10 13.60 -14.45
C ALA A 312 10.39 14.53 -13.44
N ASN A 313 9.10 14.30 -13.13
CA ASN A 313 8.47 14.84 -11.91
C ASN A 313 8.72 13.95 -10.69
N CYS A 314 9.57 12.93 -10.82
CA CYS A 314 10.10 12.05 -9.77
C CYS A 314 11.58 11.77 -10.06
N ASP A 315 12.41 12.82 -10.14
CA ASP A 315 13.87 12.69 -10.22
C ASP A 315 14.38 11.73 -9.13
N LEU A 316 14.91 10.56 -9.54
CA LEU A 316 15.68 9.68 -8.66
C LEU A 316 17.16 9.64 -9.10
N PRO A 317 18.10 10.11 -8.24
CA PRO A 317 19.43 10.57 -8.64
C PRO A 317 20.56 9.52 -8.48
N TRP A 318 20.46 8.31 -9.03
CA TRP A 318 21.60 7.35 -8.95
C TRP A 318 22.15 6.83 -10.28
N ARG A 319 22.02 7.58 -11.37
CA ARG A 319 22.88 7.38 -12.56
C ARG A 319 23.61 8.66 -12.93
N ASN A 320 24.79 8.79 -12.31
CA ASN A 320 26.04 9.47 -12.70
C ASN A 320 26.68 9.88 -11.34
N GLU A 321 27.77 9.30 -10.82
CA GLU A 321 29.02 8.86 -11.44
C GLU A 321 29.72 7.76 -10.58
N GLU A 322 30.16 6.66 -11.20
CA GLU A 322 31.37 5.97 -10.75
C GLU A 322 32.54 6.52 -11.57
N GLN A 323 33.60 6.94 -10.85
CA GLN A 323 35.01 6.87 -11.22
C GLN A 323 35.37 7.01 -12.73
N ILE A 324 35.87 8.18 -13.12
CA ILE A 324 37.27 8.47 -13.55
C ILE A 324 37.37 9.94 -13.96
#